data_AF-A0A660Z1U5-F1
#
_entry.id   AF-A0A660Z1U5-F1
#
_cell.length_a   1.000
_cell.length_b   1.000
_cell.length_c   1.000
_cell.angle_alpha   90.00
_cell.angle_beta   90.00
_cell.angle_gamma   90.00
#
_symmetry.space_group_name_H-M   'P 1'
#
loop_
_entity.id
_entity.type
_entity.pdbx_description
1 polymer ?
#
loop_
_entity_poly.entity_id
_entity_poly.type
_entity_poly.pdbx_seq_one_letter_code
_entity_poly.pdbx_strand_id
1 'polypeptide(L)'
;MDVWAEVEKLQGKTLKTLAQNKPFDVVLVGTQRVIVRPHVRGVERPIRREAIEDAFGELAMRGELTRSEIQERYSNFNPAYVAAILAALPGVTYSLNPIRLRHQAAR
;
A
#
# COMPACT_ATOMS: atom_id res chain seq x y z
N MET A 1 10.92 -11.79 3.67
CA MET A 1 11.22 -10.44 3.16
C MET A 1 10.99 -9.46 4.28
N ASP A 2 11.90 -8.51 4.50
CA ASP A 2 11.62 -7.37 5.37
C ASP A 2 10.75 -6.38 4.61
N VAL A 3 9.46 -6.36 4.91
CA VAL A 3 8.47 -5.52 4.23
C VAL A 3 8.80 -4.05 4.41
N TRP A 4 9.21 -3.66 5.61
CA TRP A 4 9.44 -2.25 5.93
C TRP A 4 10.65 -1.71 5.16
N ALA A 5 11.71 -2.51 5.04
CA ALA A 5 12.87 -2.16 4.22
C ALA A 5 12.50 -1.93 2.74
N GLU A 6 11.51 -2.65 2.20
CA GLU A 6 11.00 -2.39 0.83
C GLU A 6 10.13 -1.12 0.77
N VAL A 7 9.35 -0.83 1.81
CA VAL A 7 8.57 0.42 1.91
C VAL A 7 9.50 1.64 2.00
N GLU A 8 10.61 1.56 2.73
CA GLU A 8 11.61 2.64 2.85
C GLU A 8 12.18 3.05 1.49
N LYS A 9 12.38 2.09 0.58
CA LYS A 9 12.81 2.34 -0.80
C LYS A 9 11.79 3.12 -1.63
N LEU A 10 10.56 3.29 -1.14
CA LEU A 10 9.52 4.08 -1.79
C LEU A 10 9.61 5.56 -1.42
N GLN A 11 10.38 5.96 -0.40
CA GLN A 11 10.53 7.35 -0.02
C GLN A 11 11.01 8.21 -1.20
N GLY A 12 10.34 9.35 -1.41
CA GLY A 12 10.61 10.27 -2.51
C GLY A 12 10.04 9.83 -3.87
N LYS A 13 9.40 8.66 -3.97
CA LYS A 13 8.78 8.20 -5.21
C LYS A 13 7.34 8.68 -5.33
N THR A 14 6.91 8.88 -6.58
CA THR A 14 5.51 9.06 -6.94
C THR A 14 4.88 7.71 -7.28
N LEU A 15 3.79 7.37 -6.59
CA LEU A 15 2.95 6.20 -6.88
C LEU A 15 1.61 6.65 -7.43
N LYS A 16 0.82 5.70 -7.93
CA LYS A 16 -0.53 5.96 -8.43
C LYS A 16 -1.53 5.03 -7.76
N THR A 17 -2.69 5.57 -7.38
CA THR A 17 -3.78 4.75 -6.86
C THR A 17 -4.28 3.79 -7.94
N LEU A 18 -4.55 2.53 -7.55
CA LEU A 18 -4.83 1.47 -8.52
C LEU A 18 -6.12 1.69 -9.33
N ALA A 19 -7.19 2.19 -8.68
CA ALA A 19 -8.50 2.36 -9.34
C ALA A 19 -8.53 3.55 -10.31
N GLN A 20 -7.99 4.70 -9.87
CA GLN A 20 -8.21 5.98 -10.54
C GLN A 20 -6.94 6.52 -11.20
N ASN A 21 -5.82 5.79 -11.10
CA ASN A 21 -4.51 6.21 -11.60
C ASN A 21 -4.07 7.59 -11.06
N LYS A 22 -4.62 8.03 -9.91
CA LYS A 22 -4.32 9.34 -9.33
C LYS A 22 -2.96 9.33 -8.66
N PRO A 23 -2.04 10.24 -9.02
CA PRO A 23 -0.70 10.25 -8.46
C PRO A 23 -0.66 10.80 -7.03
N PHE A 24 0.29 10.30 -6.27
CA PHE A 24 0.64 10.78 -4.92
C PHE A 24 2.12 10.51 -4.64
N ASP A 25 2.74 11.36 -3.83
CA ASP A 25 4.12 11.19 -3.42
C ASP A 25 4.21 10.47 -2.08
N VAL A 26 5.19 9.59 -1.93
CA VAL A 26 5.60 9.04 -0.64
C VAL A 26 6.62 10.01 -0.05
N VAL A 27 6.16 10.93 0.79
CA VAL A 27 6.97 12.07 1.29
C VAL A 27 8.00 11.61 2.32
N LEU A 28 7.58 10.76 3.25
CA LEU A 28 8.41 10.27 4.34
C LEU A 28 8.01 8.84 4.70
N VAL A 29 8.98 7.97 4.92
CA VAL A 29 8.81 6.64 5.52
C VAL A 29 9.54 6.67 6.85
N GLY A 30 8.81 6.90 7.94
CA GLY A 30 9.34 6.95 9.29
C GLY A 30 9.13 5.63 10.03
N THR A 31 9.69 5.48 11.22
CA THR A 31 9.66 4.22 11.98
C THR A 31 8.26 3.68 12.34
N GLN A 32 7.24 4.55 12.33
CA GLN A 32 5.86 4.23 12.77
C GLN A 32 4.79 4.54 11.71
N ARG A 33 5.16 5.24 10.63
CA ARG A 33 4.19 5.68 9.62
C ARG A 33 4.85 6.09 8.31
N VAL A 34 4.07 5.98 7.25
CA VAL A 34 4.32 6.62 5.95
C VAL A 34 3.49 7.90 5.86
N ILE A 35 4.09 8.98 5.37
CA ILE A 35 3.38 10.19 4.97
C ILE A 35 3.25 10.18 3.45
N VAL A 36 2.02 10.18 2.96
CA VAL A 36 1.75 10.33 1.52
C VAL A 36 1.11 11.68 1.24
N ARG A 37 1.37 12.23 0.06
CA ARG A 37 0.80 13.50 -0.39
C ARG A 37 0.16 13.32 -1.75
N PRO A 38 -1.18 13.26 -1.82
CA PRO A 38 -1.89 13.22 -3.09
C PRO A 38 -1.63 14.50 -3.87
N HIS A 39 -1.39 14.40 -5.18
CA HIS A 39 -1.24 15.59 -6.03
C HIS A 39 -2.56 16.38 -6.12
N VAL A 40 -3.69 15.68 -5.90
CA VAL A 40 -4.99 16.30 -5.75
C VAL A 40 -5.08 16.93 -4.36
N ARG A 41 -5.18 18.26 -4.31
CA ARG A 41 -5.25 19.11 -3.09
C ARG A 41 -3.97 19.16 -2.24
N GLY A 42 -2.99 18.29 -2.43
CA GLY A 42 -1.68 18.39 -1.78
C GLY A 42 -1.66 18.12 -0.27
N VAL A 43 -2.79 17.69 0.32
CA VAL A 43 -2.89 17.50 1.77
C VAL A 43 -2.30 16.16 2.19
N GLU A 44 -1.32 16.21 3.09
CA GLU A 44 -0.65 15.02 3.59
C GLU A 44 -1.60 14.07 4.34
N ARG A 45 -1.33 12.77 4.19
CA ARG A 45 -2.08 11.67 4.79
C ARG A 45 -1.10 10.73 5.50
N PRO A 46 -1.16 10.63 6.84
CA PRO A 46 -0.39 9.62 7.55
C PRO A 46 -1.06 8.24 7.39
N ILE A 47 -0.24 7.23 7.15
CA ILE A 47 -0.61 5.82 7.11
C ILE A 47 0.27 5.10 8.13
N ARG A 48 -0.35 4.45 9.11
CA ARG A 48 0.37 3.72 10.17
C ARG A 48 1.17 2.57 9.58
N ARG A 49 2.34 2.29 10.15
CA ARG A 49 3.21 1.18 9.76
C ARG A 49 2.47 -0.15 9.88
N GLU A 50 1.77 -0.34 11.00
CA GLU A 50 1.01 -1.56 11.30
C GLU A 50 -0.04 -1.82 10.21
N ALA A 51 -0.71 -0.79 9.71
CA ALA A 51 -1.69 -0.94 8.64
C ALA A 51 -1.10 -1.47 7.32
N ILE A 52 0.20 -1.23 7.06
CA ILE A 52 0.89 -1.74 5.87
C ILE A 52 1.44 -3.14 6.15
N GLU A 53 2.11 -3.33 7.29
CA GLU A 53 2.70 -4.62 7.67
C GLU A 53 1.63 -5.70 7.88
N ASP A 54 0.54 -5.40 8.59
CA ASP A 54 -0.55 -6.34 8.84
C ASP A 54 -1.28 -6.72 7.56
N ALA A 55 -1.54 -5.73 6.69
CA ALA A 55 -2.16 -5.96 5.39
C ALA A 55 -1.25 -6.79 4.47
N PHE A 56 0.06 -6.53 4.47
CA PHE A 56 1.01 -7.37 3.73
C PHE A 56 1.09 -8.78 4.32
N GLY A 57 1.15 -8.90 5.65
CA GLY A 57 1.23 -10.18 6.34
C GLY A 57 0.03 -11.07 6.00
N GLU A 58 -1.17 -10.49 5.96
CA GLU A 58 -2.35 -11.21 5.50
C GLU A 58 -2.30 -11.57 4.02
N LEU A 59 -1.91 -10.63 3.16
CA LEU A 59 -1.75 -10.88 1.73
C LEU A 59 -0.75 -12.02 1.46
N ALA A 60 0.36 -12.06 2.20
CA ALA A 60 1.37 -13.11 2.09
C ALA A 60 0.85 -14.46 2.61
N MET A 61 0.04 -14.47 3.67
CA MET A 61 -0.53 -15.68 4.26
C MET A 61 -1.65 -16.28 3.42
N ARG A 62 -2.59 -15.46 2.94
CA ARG A 62 -3.76 -15.90 2.16
C ARG A 62 -3.47 -16.01 0.66
N GLY A 63 -2.42 -15.33 0.19
CA GLY A 63 -2.08 -15.20 -1.22
C GLY A 63 -2.90 -14.14 -1.97
N GLU A 64 -3.98 -13.64 -1.39
CA GLU A 64 -4.80 -12.56 -1.95
C GLU A 64 -5.41 -11.64 -0.89
N LEU A 65 -5.61 -10.37 -1.27
CA LEU A 65 -6.27 -9.36 -0.42
C LEU A 65 -6.96 -8.30 -1.30
N THR A 66 -8.22 -8.00 -1.00
CA THR A 66 -8.98 -6.97 -1.74
C THR A 66 -8.85 -5.58 -1.12
N ARG A 67 -9.10 -4.54 -1.91
CA ARG A 67 -9.13 -3.15 -1.38
C ARG A 67 -10.21 -2.96 -0.31
N SER A 68 -11.35 -3.64 -0.43
CA SER A 68 -12.43 -3.54 0.57
C SER A 68 -12.00 -4.15 1.90
N GLU A 69 -11.33 -5.32 1.89
CA GLU A 69 -10.75 -5.89 3.11
C GLU A 69 -9.68 -4.97 3.71
N ILE A 70 -8.87 -4.31 2.88
CA ILE A 70 -7.92 -3.28 3.36
C ILE A 70 -8.65 -2.16 4.10
N GLN A 71 -9.76 -1.69 3.54
CA GLN A 71 -10.57 -0.63 4.14
C GLN A 71 -11.18 -1.05 5.48
N GLU A 72 -11.79 -2.23 5.51
CA GLU A 72 -12.52 -2.73 6.67
C GLU A 72 -11.60 -3.07 7.84
N ARG A 73 -10.38 -3.55 7.56
CA ARG A 73 -9.56 -4.20 8.59
C ARG A 73 -8.28 -3.46 8.95
N TYR A 74 -7.70 -2.69 8.02
CA TYR A 74 -6.37 -2.09 8.23
C TYR A 74 -6.35 -0.57 8.09
N SER A 75 -7.16 -0.01 7.18
CA SER A 75 -7.12 1.41 6.88
C SER A 75 -8.44 1.92 6.32
N ASN A 76 -9.35 2.32 7.20
CA ASN A 76 -10.67 2.84 6.81
C ASN A 76 -10.56 4.11 5.93
N PHE A 77 -9.63 5.01 6.25
CA PHE A 77 -9.51 6.30 5.57
C PHE A 77 -8.59 6.30 4.35
N ASN A 78 -7.57 5.43 4.33
CA ASN A 78 -6.50 5.45 3.32
C ASN A 78 -6.30 4.12 2.58
N PRO A 79 -7.35 3.32 2.25
CA PRO A 79 -7.16 1.97 1.70
C PRO A 79 -6.57 1.98 0.29
N ALA A 80 -6.84 3.03 -0.49
CA ALA A 80 -6.30 3.18 -1.84
C ALA A 80 -4.77 3.39 -1.86
N TYR A 81 -4.24 4.10 -0.87
CA TYR A 81 -2.80 4.33 -0.75
C TYR A 81 -2.10 3.09 -0.22
N VAL A 82 -2.68 2.40 0.78
CA VAL A 82 -2.17 1.11 1.26
C VAL A 82 -2.09 0.11 0.10
N ALA A 83 -3.18 -0.05 -0.68
CA ALA A 83 -3.18 -0.95 -1.81
C ALA A 83 -2.11 -0.61 -2.87
N ALA A 84 -1.90 0.68 -3.16
CA ALA A 84 -0.87 1.13 -4.09
C ALA A 84 0.56 0.92 -3.56
N ILE A 85 0.79 1.12 -2.25
CA ILE A 85 2.08 0.82 -1.60
C ILE A 85 2.37 -0.68 -1.70
N LEU A 86 1.41 -1.53 -1.32
CA LEU A 86 1.57 -2.99 -1.39
C LEU A 86 1.83 -3.47 -2.83
N ALA A 87 1.10 -2.92 -3.81
CA ALA A 87 1.31 -3.24 -5.22
C ALA A 87 2.68 -2.81 -5.78
N ALA A 88 3.40 -1.91 -5.09
CA ALA A 88 4.75 -1.51 -5.46
C ALA A 88 5.83 -2.42 -4.84
N LEU A 89 5.45 -3.36 -3.96
CA LEU A 89 6.38 -4.26 -3.30
C LEU A 89 6.75 -5.45 -4.22
N PRO A 90 7.97 -5.99 -4.10
CA PRO A 90 8.37 -7.19 -4.83
C PRO A 90 7.39 -8.36 -4.60
N GLY A 91 7.07 -9.09 -5.67
CA GLY A 91 6.21 -10.28 -5.60
C GLY A 91 4.71 -9.99 -5.46
N VAL A 92 4.31 -8.72 -5.36
CA VAL A 92 2.89 -8.33 -5.35
C VAL A 92 2.43 -7.96 -6.76
N THR A 93 1.36 -8.61 -7.20
CA THR A 93 0.63 -8.28 -8.43
C THR A 93 -0.79 -7.86 -8.09
N TYR A 94 -1.51 -7.28 -9.04
CA TYR A 94 -2.90 -6.90 -8.82
C TYR A 94 -3.76 -7.04 -10.07
N SER A 95 -5.06 -7.19 -9.86
CA SER A 95 -6.08 -7.01 -10.90
C SER A 95 -7.00 -5.85 -10.53
N LEU A 96 -7.60 -5.25 -11.55
CA LEU A 96 -8.61 -4.20 -11.42
C LEU A 96 -10.01 -4.82 -11.57
N ASN A 97 -11.03 -4.17 -11.01
CA ASN A 97 -12.46 -4.52 -11.15
C ASN A 97 -12.83 -5.97 -10.73
N PRO A 98 -12.83 -6.30 -9.42
CA PRO A 98 -12.46 -5.45 -8.29
C PRO A 98 -10.94 -5.39 -8.06
N ILE A 99 -10.48 -4.39 -7.31
CA ILE A 99 -9.08 -4.32 -6.89
C ILE A 99 -8.78 -5.50 -5.97
N ARG A 100 -7.87 -6.36 -6.43
CA ARG A 100 -7.38 -7.53 -5.71
C ARG A 100 -5.87 -7.61 -5.88
N LEU A 101 -5.16 -7.58 -4.76
CA LEU A 101 -3.74 -7.85 -4.66
C LEU A 101 -3.52 -9.36 -4.58
N ARG A 102 -2.43 -9.84 -5.16
CA ARG A 102 -1.97 -11.23 -5.06
C ARG A 102 -0.48 -11.23 -4.76
N HIS A 103 -0.04 -12.10 -3.86
CA HIS A 103 1.38 -12.27 -3.55
C HIS A 103 1.83 -13.67 -3.96
N GLN A 104 2.81 -13.74 -4.85
CA GLN A 104 3.48 -15.00 -5.13
C GLN A 104 4.53 -15.21 -4.05
N ALA A 105 4.21 -16.01 -3.03
CA ALA A 105 5.26 -16.56 -2.18
C ALA A 105 6.22 -17.31 -3.09
N ALA A 106 7.50 -16.91 -3.10
CA ALA A 106 8.54 -17.67 -3.79
C ALA A 106 8.45 -19.12 -3.27
N ARG A 107 8.09 -20.04 -4.17
CA ARG A 107 8.19 -21.49 -3.93
C ARG A 107 9.65 -21.90 -3.88
#